data_AF-A0A4Y2EQN7-F1
#
_entry.id   AF-A0A4Y2EQN7-F1
#
_cell.length_a   1.000
_cell.length_b   1.000
_cell.length_c   1.000
_cell.angle_alpha   90.00
_cell.angle_beta   90.00
_cell.angle_gamma   90.00
#
_symmetry.space_group_name_H-M   'P 1'
#
loop_
_entity.id
_entity.type
_entity.pdbx_description
1 polymer ?
#
loop_
_entity_poly.entity_id
_entity_poly.type
_entity_poly.pdbx_seq_one_letter_code
_entity_poly.pdbx_strand_id
1 'polypeptide(L)'
;MAARNDSTKYCVEPFSGKNFSLYKRRVEVVFALKELEKYLETEADETKAAEIKDAQKAYAILLTLLDDTILATVATESSGCQIWTSLKQKYLKVSVVSQILVRKKLATLKKSRDCSMQQHLNELLAIVNKLRLSGAEVKYMDVVIYLLMSLPGDYDVIKSTVENQPNETLLFGLCYAKTFEC
;
A
#
# COMPACT_ATOMS: atom_id res chain seq x y z
N MET A 1 -26.76 17.29 -31.49
CA MET A 1 -25.33 17.49 -31.15
C MET A 1 -25.24 17.94 -29.71
N ALA A 2 -24.74 17.08 -28.83
CA ALA A 2 -24.13 17.47 -27.57
C ALA A 2 -23.18 16.33 -27.20
N ALA A 3 -21.89 16.49 -27.51
CA ALA A 3 -20.85 15.59 -27.06
C ALA A 3 -20.82 15.67 -25.53
N ARG A 4 -21.17 14.57 -24.85
CA ARG A 4 -20.90 14.43 -23.41
C ARG A 4 -19.39 14.39 -23.25
N ASN A 5 -18.83 15.52 -22.83
CA ASN A 5 -17.44 15.62 -22.43
C ASN A 5 -17.30 14.92 -21.07
N ASP A 6 -17.02 13.63 -21.09
CA ASP A 6 -16.81 12.82 -19.89
C ASP A 6 -15.35 12.99 -19.41
N SER A 7 -14.98 14.24 -19.13
CA SER A 7 -13.70 14.59 -18.55
C SER A 7 -13.75 14.45 -17.04
N THR A 8 -14.08 13.25 -16.54
CA THR A 8 -13.60 12.86 -15.22
C THR A 8 -12.09 12.69 -15.34
N LYS A 9 -11.37 13.80 -15.12
CA LYS A 9 -9.92 13.86 -15.09
C LYS A 9 -9.47 13.09 -13.84
N TYR A 10 -9.36 11.77 -13.94
CA TYR A 10 -8.81 10.93 -12.88
C TYR A 10 -7.36 11.34 -12.66
N CYS A 11 -7.13 12.22 -11.69
CA CYS A 11 -5.81 12.74 -11.37
C CYS A 11 -5.07 11.71 -10.51
N VAL A 12 -4.64 10.61 -11.14
CA VAL A 12 -3.64 9.74 -10.54
C VAL A 12 -2.33 10.50 -10.60
N GLU A 13 -1.76 10.82 -9.44
CA GLU A 13 -0.41 11.39 -9.38
C GLU A 13 0.56 10.46 -10.12
N PRO A 14 1.42 11.00 -10.99
CA PRO A 14 2.43 10.22 -11.68
C PRO A 14 3.29 9.43 -10.69
N PHE A 15 3.58 8.18 -11.03
CA PHE A 15 4.35 7.30 -10.19
C PHE A 15 5.79 7.78 -10.07
N SER A 16 6.23 8.02 -8.83
CA SER A 16 7.57 8.50 -8.50
C SER A 16 8.50 7.43 -7.90
N GLY A 17 8.13 6.15 -8.03
CA GLY A 17 8.87 5.04 -7.43
C GLY A 17 8.50 4.74 -5.98
N LYS A 18 7.62 5.53 -5.35
CA LYS A 18 7.17 5.36 -3.96
C LYS A 18 5.76 4.79 -3.89
N ASN A 19 5.48 3.99 -2.84
CA ASN A 19 4.15 3.43 -2.57
C ASN A 19 3.55 2.66 -3.76
N PHE A 20 4.35 1.78 -4.37
CA PHE A 20 3.94 1.03 -5.57
C PHE A 20 2.65 0.23 -5.38
N SER A 21 2.33 -0.23 -4.17
CA SER A 21 1.06 -0.90 -3.86
C SER A 21 -0.17 -0.01 -4.08
N LEU A 22 -0.13 1.26 -3.66
CA LEU A 22 -1.21 2.21 -3.89
C LEU A 22 -1.30 2.62 -5.34
N TYR A 23 -0.15 2.88 -5.97
CA TYR A 23 -0.08 3.14 -7.40
C TYR A 23 -0.69 1.97 -8.19
N LYS A 24 -0.30 0.73 -7.85
CA LYS A 24 -0.80 -0.49 -8.47
C LYS A 24 -2.33 -0.53 -8.46
N ARG A 25 -2.92 -0.35 -7.27
CA ARG A 25 -4.38 -0.33 -7.10
C ARG A 25 -5.05 0.77 -7.92
N ARG A 26 -4.45 1.98 -7.98
CA ARG A 26 -4.99 3.09 -8.79
C ARG A 26 -5.00 2.75 -10.28
N VAL A 27 -3.92 2.16 -10.80
CA VAL A 27 -3.83 1.74 -12.20
C VAL A 27 -4.84 0.65 -12.52
N GLU A 28 -4.96 -0.39 -11.68
CA GLU A 28 -5.94 -1.47 -11.86
C GLU A 28 -7.37 -0.91 -11.99
N VAL A 29 -7.74 0.07 -11.16
CA VAL A 29 -9.04 0.76 -11.25
C VAL A 29 -9.17 1.56 -12.54
N VAL A 30 -8.15 2.34 -12.93
CA VAL A 30 -8.19 3.14 -14.17
C VAL A 30 -8.36 2.25 -15.41
N PHE A 31 -7.65 1.12 -15.46
CA PHE A 31 -7.71 0.21 -16.60
C PHE A 31 -9.03 -0.54 -16.65
N ALA A 32 -9.56 -0.99 -15.51
CA ALA A 32 -10.89 -1.60 -15.43
C ALA A 32 -11.99 -0.63 -15.90
N LEU A 33 -11.93 0.65 -15.50
CA LEU A 33 -12.88 1.68 -15.95
C LEU A 33 -12.80 1.97 -17.46
N LYS A 34 -11.70 1.59 -18.11
CA LYS A 34 -11.49 1.78 -19.56
C LYS A 34 -11.66 0.49 -20.35
N GLU A 35 -11.96 -0.62 -19.68
CA GLU A 35 -12.06 -1.97 -20.26
C GLU A 35 -10.73 -2.42 -20.92
N LEU A 36 -9.60 -2.09 -20.29
CA LEU A 36 -8.25 -2.35 -20.80
C LEU A 36 -7.41 -3.26 -19.89
N GLU A 37 -7.97 -3.79 -18.81
CA GLU A 37 -7.26 -4.57 -17.79
C GLU A 37 -6.50 -5.77 -18.36
N LYS A 38 -7.02 -6.38 -19.43
CA LYS A 38 -6.36 -7.48 -20.16
C LYS A 38 -4.94 -7.10 -20.59
N TYR A 39 -4.73 -5.86 -21.04
CA TYR A 39 -3.47 -5.41 -21.64
C TYR A 39 -2.40 -5.02 -20.61
N LEU A 40 -2.70 -5.16 -19.31
CA LEU A 40 -1.68 -5.13 -18.25
C LEU A 40 -0.94 -6.46 -18.14
N GLU A 41 -1.58 -7.57 -18.50
CA GLU A 41 -1.04 -8.92 -18.28
C GLU A 41 -0.75 -9.69 -19.58
N THR A 42 -1.41 -9.33 -20.68
CA THR A 42 -1.28 -10.02 -21.97
C THR A 42 -1.05 -9.02 -23.11
N GLU A 43 -0.16 -9.38 -24.04
CA GLU A 43 0.02 -8.63 -25.28
C GLU A 43 -1.21 -8.73 -26.19
N ALA A 44 -1.39 -7.75 -27.08
CA ALA A 44 -2.42 -7.82 -28.11
C ALA A 44 -2.11 -8.90 -29.15
N ASP A 45 -3.16 -9.49 -29.69
CA ASP A 45 -3.07 -10.26 -30.93
C ASP A 45 -2.83 -9.31 -32.12
N GLU A 46 -1.64 -9.37 -32.71
CA GLU A 46 -1.22 -8.53 -33.84
C GLU A 46 -2.06 -8.73 -35.11
N THR A 47 -2.88 -9.79 -35.17
CA THR A 47 -3.80 -10.01 -36.30
C THR A 47 -5.14 -9.29 -36.12
N LYS A 48 -5.45 -8.81 -34.91
CA LYS A 48 -6.73 -8.18 -34.57
C LYS A 48 -6.57 -6.68 -34.39
N ALA A 49 -6.99 -5.91 -35.39
CA ALA A 49 -6.91 -4.45 -35.38
C ALA A 49 -7.55 -3.79 -34.14
N ALA A 50 -8.63 -4.35 -33.60
CA ALA A 50 -9.27 -3.86 -32.38
C ALA A 50 -8.34 -4.03 -31.15
N GLU A 51 -7.70 -5.19 -31.01
CA GLU A 51 -6.78 -5.45 -29.89
C GLU A 51 -5.53 -4.57 -29.98
N ILE A 52 -4.98 -4.37 -31.18
CA ILE A 52 -3.84 -3.45 -31.39
C ILE A 52 -4.18 -2.04 -30.90
N LYS A 53 -5.35 -1.53 -31.29
CA LYS A 53 -5.80 -0.19 -30.91
C LYS A 53 -5.97 -0.05 -29.39
N ASP A 54 -6.56 -1.06 -28.76
CA ASP A 54 -6.77 -1.05 -27.31
C ASP A 54 -5.45 -1.20 -26.54
N ALA A 55 -4.52 -2.02 -27.01
CA ALA A 55 -3.18 -2.13 -26.43
C ALA A 55 -2.36 -0.83 -26.59
N GLN A 56 -2.45 -0.14 -27.73
CA GLN A 56 -1.84 1.17 -27.90
C GLN A 56 -2.43 2.21 -26.94
N LYS A 57 -3.75 2.17 -26.73
CA LYS A 57 -4.42 3.03 -25.75
C LYS A 57 -3.98 2.71 -24.32
N ALA A 58 -3.88 1.43 -23.98
CA ALA A 58 -3.37 0.95 -22.69
C ALA A 58 -1.93 1.43 -22.44
N TYR A 59 -1.06 1.30 -23.43
CA TYR A 59 0.32 1.81 -23.41
C TYR A 59 0.35 3.32 -23.17
N ALA A 60 -0.40 4.10 -23.94
CA ALA A 60 -0.44 5.56 -23.80
C ALA A 60 -0.94 5.98 -22.41
N ILE A 61 -2.01 5.36 -21.90
CA ILE A 61 -2.50 5.62 -20.54
C ILE A 61 -1.40 5.34 -19.52
N LEU A 62 -0.73 4.19 -19.61
CA LEU A 62 0.29 3.83 -18.63
C LEU A 62 1.44 4.86 -18.61
N LEU A 63 1.91 5.32 -19.77
CA LEU A 63 2.94 6.37 -19.86
C LEU A 63 2.49 7.67 -19.17
N THR A 64 1.22 8.06 -19.31
CA THR A 64 0.70 9.27 -18.64
C THR A 64 0.61 9.15 -17.11
N LEU A 65 0.73 7.93 -16.57
CA LEU A 65 0.68 7.64 -15.14
C LEU A 65 2.07 7.53 -14.50
N LEU A 66 3.14 7.79 -15.26
CA LEU A 66 4.53 7.72 -14.81
C LEU A 66 5.16 9.11 -14.78
N ASP A 67 6.05 9.35 -13.81
CA ASP A 67 6.89 10.54 -13.84
C ASP A 67 8.08 10.38 -14.79
N ASP A 68 8.76 11.49 -15.11
CA ASP A 68 9.88 11.51 -16.05
C ASP A 68 11.04 10.58 -15.63
N THR A 69 11.24 10.40 -14.32
CA THR A 69 12.29 9.52 -13.79
C THR A 69 11.96 8.07 -14.07
N ILE A 70 10.71 7.67 -13.88
CA ILE A 70 10.25 6.31 -14.16
C ILE A 70 10.17 6.07 -15.66
N LEU A 71 9.68 7.05 -16.44
CA LEU A 71 9.65 6.98 -17.91
C LEU A 71 11.03 6.67 -18.50
N ALA A 72 12.08 7.34 -18.01
CA ALA A 72 13.45 7.06 -18.43
C ALA A 72 13.88 5.61 -18.17
N THR A 73 13.34 4.95 -17.13
CA THR A 73 13.67 3.56 -16.80
C THR A 73 12.92 2.52 -17.62
N VAL A 74 11.85 2.92 -18.32
CA VAL A 74 11.02 2.02 -19.15
C VAL A 74 11.03 2.43 -20.63
N ALA A 75 12.03 3.21 -21.04
CA ALA A 75 12.12 3.74 -22.40
C ALA A 75 12.34 2.66 -23.48
N THR A 76 12.76 1.46 -23.08
CA THR A 76 12.99 0.33 -23.99
C THR A 76 11.75 -0.53 -24.23
N GLU A 77 10.69 -0.32 -23.44
CA GLU A 77 9.49 -1.13 -23.44
C GLU A 77 8.48 -0.60 -24.47
N SER A 78 8.02 -1.50 -25.33
CA SER A 78 7.17 -1.18 -26.49
C SER A 78 5.68 -1.41 -26.26
N SER A 79 5.28 -1.93 -25.10
CA SER A 79 3.89 -2.25 -24.79
C SER A 79 3.52 -1.92 -23.33
N GLY A 80 2.21 -1.75 -23.08
CA GLY A 80 1.70 -1.53 -21.72
C GLY A 80 1.98 -2.72 -20.80
N CYS A 81 1.88 -3.94 -21.33
CA CYS A 81 2.19 -5.19 -20.63
C CYS A 81 3.66 -5.27 -20.20
N GLN A 82 4.60 -4.90 -21.09
CA GLN A 82 6.03 -4.87 -20.78
C GLN A 82 6.35 -3.85 -19.68
N ILE A 83 5.87 -2.61 -19.82
CA ILE A 83 6.05 -1.58 -18.79
C ILE A 83 5.48 -2.07 -17.45
N TRP A 84 4.25 -2.59 -17.45
CA TRP A 84 3.62 -3.05 -16.22
C TRP A 84 4.39 -4.18 -15.56
N THR A 85 4.92 -5.11 -16.35
CA THR A 85 5.76 -6.22 -15.89
C THR A 85 7.07 -5.71 -15.31
N SER A 86 7.79 -4.81 -15.99
CA SER A 86 9.02 -4.18 -15.50
C SER A 86 8.79 -3.48 -14.15
N LEU A 87 7.71 -2.71 -14.03
CA LEU A 87 7.35 -2.02 -12.80
C LEU A 87 7.06 -3.01 -11.66
N LYS A 88 6.28 -4.06 -11.92
CA LYS A 88 6.03 -5.13 -10.93
C LYS A 88 7.34 -5.77 -10.49
N GLN A 89 8.21 -6.16 -11.41
CA GLN A 89 9.47 -6.84 -11.06
C GLN A 89 10.39 -5.96 -10.21
N LYS A 90 10.49 -4.67 -10.53
CA LYS A 90 11.37 -3.72 -9.83
C LYS A 90 10.78 -3.31 -8.49
N TYR A 91 9.53 -2.84 -8.46
CA TYR A 91 8.96 -2.18 -7.29
C TYR A 91 8.19 -3.11 -6.37
N LEU A 92 7.69 -4.26 -6.83
CA LEU A 92 7.09 -5.25 -5.94
C LEU A 92 8.16 -5.88 -5.05
N LYS A 93 9.34 -6.24 -5.60
CA LYS A 93 10.47 -6.76 -4.81
C LYS A 93 10.97 -5.72 -3.80
N VAL A 94 11.17 -4.48 -4.22
CA VAL A 94 11.55 -3.38 -3.32
C VAL A 94 10.48 -3.14 -2.25
N SER A 95 9.19 -3.27 -2.61
CA SER A 95 8.10 -3.19 -1.64
C SER A 95 8.21 -4.32 -0.62
N VAL A 96 8.37 -5.58 -1.04
CA VAL A 96 8.57 -6.74 -0.14
C VAL A 96 9.73 -6.50 0.82
N VAL A 97 10.88 -6.05 0.32
CA VAL A 97 12.04 -5.68 1.15
C VAL A 97 11.67 -4.57 2.14
N SER A 98 10.95 -3.54 1.69
CA SER A 98 10.46 -2.47 2.55
C SER A 98 9.53 -3.01 3.64
N GLN A 99 8.64 -3.95 3.32
CA GLN A 99 7.77 -4.57 4.32
C GLN A 99 8.59 -5.35 5.36
N ILE A 100 9.62 -6.09 4.94
CA ILE A 100 10.51 -6.82 5.84
C ILE A 100 11.22 -5.85 6.79
N LEU A 101 11.78 -4.76 6.27
CA LEU A 101 12.47 -3.75 7.06
C LEU A 101 11.54 -3.08 8.08
N VAL A 102 10.31 -2.75 7.67
CA VAL A 102 9.31 -2.14 8.55
C VAL A 102 8.84 -3.14 9.62
N ARG A 103 8.62 -4.41 9.26
CA ARG A 103 8.30 -5.48 10.23
C ARG A 103 9.43 -5.71 11.23
N LYS A 104 10.69 -5.69 10.77
CA LYS A 104 11.85 -5.74 11.66
C LYS A 104 11.83 -4.58 12.65
N LYS A 105 11.56 -3.36 12.17
CA LYS A 105 11.43 -2.18 13.04
C LYS A 105 10.31 -2.35 14.07
N LEU A 106 9.15 -2.87 13.69
CA LEU A 106 8.04 -3.16 14.62
C LEU A 106 8.45 -4.20 15.68
N ALA A 107 9.07 -5.30 15.27
CA ALA A 107 9.48 -6.36 16.18
C ALA A 107 10.54 -5.92 17.19
N THR A 108 11.39 -4.95 16.81
CA THR A 108 12.43 -4.38 17.68
C THR A 108 12.00 -3.11 18.40
N LEU A 109 10.81 -2.58 18.14
CA LEU A 109 10.32 -1.36 18.79
C LEU A 109 10.18 -1.62 20.29
N LYS A 110 10.70 -0.70 21.11
CA LYS A 110 10.60 -0.78 22.57
C LYS A 110 10.18 0.57 23.11
N LYS A 111 9.23 0.56 24.06
CA LYS A 111 8.87 1.76 24.80
C LYS A 111 10.04 2.15 25.70
N SER A 112 10.55 3.37 25.53
CA SER A 112 11.53 3.95 26.45
C SER A 112 10.88 4.25 27.81
N ARG A 113 11.67 4.25 28.88
CA ARG A 113 11.21 4.69 30.21
C ARG A 113 10.84 6.17 30.20
N ASP A 114 11.55 6.98 29.41
CA ASP A 114 11.40 8.44 29.36
C ASP A 114 10.29 8.91 28.42
N CYS A 115 9.65 8.02 27.65
CA CYS A 115 8.54 8.37 26.76
C CYS A 115 7.18 7.98 27.35
N SER A 116 6.15 8.78 27.05
CA SER A 116 4.79 8.48 27.49
C SER A 116 4.21 7.29 26.69
N MET A 117 3.20 6.64 27.26
CA MET A 117 2.50 5.55 26.56
C MET A 117 1.86 6.03 25.24
N GLN A 118 1.31 7.25 25.23
CA GLN A 118 0.69 7.84 24.05
C GLN A 118 1.72 8.13 22.94
N GLN A 119 2.90 8.65 23.29
CA GLN A 119 3.99 8.86 22.33
C GLN A 119 4.42 7.54 21.69
N HIS A 120 4.55 6.49 22.51
CA HIS A 120 4.90 5.15 22.04
C HIS A 120 3.83 4.56 21.10
N LEU A 121 2.54 4.71 21.44
CA LEU A 121 1.44 4.28 20.58
C LEU A 121 1.45 5.02 19.24
N ASN A 122 1.69 6.32 19.25
CA ASN A 122 1.79 7.13 18.04
C ASN A 122 2.96 6.67 17.15
N GLU A 123 4.12 6.37 17.73
CA GLU A 123 5.25 5.82 16.97
C GLU A 123 4.92 4.45 16.36
N LEU A 124 4.35 3.54 17.17
CA LEU A 124 3.95 2.21 16.70
C LEU A 124 2.95 2.32 15.53
N LEU A 125 1.90 3.14 15.68
CA LEU A 125 0.89 3.35 14.64
C LEU A 125 1.47 4.01 13.38
N ALA A 126 2.44 4.92 13.52
CA ALA A 126 3.14 5.50 12.38
C ALA A 126 3.93 4.43 11.60
N ILE A 127 4.56 3.47 12.29
CA ILE A 127 5.27 2.36 11.65
C ILE A 127 4.29 1.37 11.02
N VAL A 128 3.18 1.04 11.69
CA VAL A 128 2.09 0.21 11.13
C VAL A 128 1.50 0.84 9.87
N ASN A 129 1.29 2.16 9.86
CA ASN A 129 0.80 2.86 8.67
C ASN A 129 1.81 2.78 7.52
N LYS A 130 3.12 2.91 7.78
CA LYS A 130 4.14 2.67 6.75
C LYS A 130 4.09 1.24 6.20
N LEU A 131 3.84 0.25 7.06
CA LEU A 131 3.68 -1.14 6.63
C LEU A 131 2.44 -1.30 5.73
N ARG A 132 1.30 -0.72 6.09
CA ARG A 132 0.09 -0.73 5.25
C ARG A 132 0.30 -0.02 3.91
N LEU A 133 0.99 1.11 3.91
CA LEU A 133 1.32 1.87 2.70
C LEU A 133 2.25 1.10 1.76
N SER A 134 3.04 0.16 2.26
CA SER A 134 3.81 -0.79 1.42
C SER A 134 2.95 -1.91 0.81
N GLY A 135 1.63 -1.92 1.06
CA GLY A 135 0.70 -2.92 0.56
C GLY A 135 0.62 -4.19 1.41
N ALA A 136 1.20 -4.18 2.62
CA ALA A 136 1.02 -5.27 3.56
C ALA A 136 -0.38 -5.23 4.17
N GLU A 137 -1.02 -6.39 4.26
CA GLU A 137 -2.15 -6.57 5.18
C GLU A 137 -1.61 -6.60 6.61
N VAL A 138 -2.25 -5.85 7.50
CA VAL A 138 -1.91 -5.81 8.94
C VAL A 138 -3.21 -5.93 9.72
N LYS A 139 -3.42 -7.08 10.34
CA LYS A 139 -4.62 -7.35 11.13
C LYS A 139 -4.54 -6.60 12.45
N TYR A 140 -5.69 -6.33 13.04
CA TYR A 140 -5.76 -5.68 14.35
C TYR A 140 -4.97 -6.46 15.41
N MET A 141 -5.12 -7.79 15.44
CA MET A 141 -4.39 -8.65 16.37
C MET A 141 -2.86 -8.56 16.21
N ASP A 142 -2.35 -8.39 14.99
CA ASP A 142 -0.91 -8.21 14.78
C ASP A 142 -0.42 -6.93 15.47
N VAL A 143 -1.20 -5.84 15.39
CA VAL A 143 -0.87 -4.57 16.04
C VAL A 143 -0.84 -4.72 17.57
N VAL A 144 -1.80 -5.45 18.13
CA VAL A 144 -1.84 -5.75 19.57
C VAL A 144 -0.62 -6.56 19.99
N ILE A 145 -0.23 -7.59 19.22
CA ILE A 145 0.96 -8.39 19.50
C ILE A 145 2.22 -7.51 19.51
N TYR A 146 2.42 -6.68 18.49
CA TYR A 146 3.57 -5.76 18.44
C TYR A 146 3.57 -4.78 19.61
N LEU A 147 2.39 -4.29 20.02
CA LEU A 147 2.27 -3.42 21.17
C LEU A 147 2.74 -4.13 22.44
N LEU A 148 2.20 -5.30 22.76
CA LEU A 148 2.57 -6.06 23.96
C LEU A 148 4.06 -6.41 23.97
N MET A 149 4.62 -6.86 22.83
CA MET A 149 6.04 -7.16 22.68
C MET A 149 6.95 -5.95 22.91
N SER A 150 6.45 -4.74 22.68
CA SER A 150 7.23 -3.51 22.78
C SER A 150 7.29 -2.92 24.20
N LEU A 151 6.42 -3.35 25.11
CA LEU A 151 6.33 -2.79 26.46
C LEU A 151 7.39 -3.39 27.42
N PRO A 152 7.98 -2.56 28.31
CA PRO A 152 8.95 -3.03 29.31
C PRO A 152 8.28 -3.91 30.38
N GLY A 153 9.11 -4.50 31.26
CA GLY A 153 8.66 -5.40 32.33
C GLY A 153 7.65 -4.78 33.30
N ASP A 154 7.66 -3.46 33.47
CA ASP A 154 6.71 -2.74 34.33
C ASP A 154 5.24 -2.91 33.88
N TYR A 155 5.01 -3.42 32.67
CA TYR A 155 3.68 -3.71 32.11
C TYR A 155 3.36 -5.22 32.08
N ASP A 156 4.15 -6.09 32.71
CA ASP A 156 3.98 -7.55 32.68
C ASP A 156 2.58 -7.99 33.14
N VAL A 157 2.05 -7.37 34.19
CA VAL A 157 0.67 -7.63 34.68
C VAL A 157 -0.38 -7.32 33.61
N ILE A 158 -0.21 -6.21 32.88
CA ILE A 158 -1.14 -5.81 31.81
C ILE A 158 -1.01 -6.77 30.62
N LYS A 159 0.22 -7.15 30.24
CA LYS A 159 0.48 -8.12 29.17
C LYS A 159 -0.19 -9.46 29.47
N SER A 160 0.06 -10.03 30.65
CA SER A 160 -0.55 -11.30 31.05
C SER A 160 -2.07 -11.21 31.16
N THR A 161 -2.62 -10.07 31.61
CA THR A 161 -4.08 -9.89 31.65
C THR A 161 -4.65 -9.96 30.25
N VAL A 162 -4.09 -9.21 29.30
CA VAL A 162 -4.54 -9.17 27.91
C VAL A 162 -4.43 -10.54 27.22
N GLU A 163 -3.34 -11.26 27.43
CA GLU A 163 -3.10 -12.59 26.84
C GLU A 163 -4.09 -13.66 27.34
N ASN A 164 -4.63 -13.48 28.56
CA ASN A 164 -5.52 -14.45 29.21
C ASN A 164 -7.01 -14.05 29.16
N GLN A 165 -7.38 -12.93 28.51
CA GLN A 165 -8.79 -12.57 28.33
C GLN A 165 -9.41 -13.35 27.14
N PRO A 166 -10.66 -13.86 27.27
CA PRO A 166 -11.42 -14.31 26.11
C PRO A 166 -11.67 -13.13 25.16
N ASN A 167 -11.61 -13.40 23.85
CA ASN A 167 -11.41 -12.47 22.73
C ASN A 167 -12.37 -11.25 22.59
N GLU A 168 -13.28 -10.99 23.52
CA GLU A 168 -14.30 -9.94 23.39
C GLU A 168 -14.06 -8.68 24.24
N THR A 169 -13.13 -8.69 25.22
CA THR A 169 -12.96 -7.55 26.15
C THR A 169 -11.85 -6.56 25.74
N LEU A 170 -10.97 -6.94 24.81
CA LEU A 170 -9.98 -6.01 24.21
C LEU A 170 -10.64 -4.91 23.35
N LEU A 171 -11.93 -5.10 23.00
CA LEU A 171 -12.72 -4.26 22.11
C LEU A 171 -12.99 -2.84 22.65
N PHE A 172 -13.03 -2.66 23.98
CA PHE A 172 -13.49 -1.41 24.57
C PHE A 172 -12.38 -0.57 25.21
N GLY A 173 -11.36 -1.18 25.84
CA GLY A 173 -10.36 -0.43 26.62
C GLY A 173 -9.48 0.54 25.81
N LEU A 174 -9.06 0.16 24.60
CA LEU A 174 -8.21 1.03 23.76
C LEU A 174 -9.01 2.10 23.01
N CYS A 175 -10.31 1.88 22.76
CA CYS A 175 -11.21 2.88 22.19
C CYS A 175 -11.72 3.88 23.24
N TYR A 176 -11.92 3.46 24.50
CA TYR A 176 -12.34 4.34 25.60
C TYR A 176 -11.22 5.21 26.18
N ALA A 177 -9.95 4.89 25.94
CA ALA A 177 -8.85 5.81 26.27
C ALA A 177 -8.87 7.11 25.42
N LYS A 178 -9.71 7.18 24.38
CA LYS A 178 -9.97 8.40 23.60
C LYS A 178 -11.11 9.27 24.16
N THR A 179 -11.88 8.81 25.15
CA THR A 179 -13.06 9.51 25.70
C THR A 179 -12.87 10.07 27.12
N PHE A 180 -11.66 10.00 27.69
CA PHE A 180 -11.34 10.58 29.02
C PHE A 180 -10.25 11.67 28.97
N GLU A 181 -10.15 12.39 27.87
CA GLU A 181 -9.54 13.73 27.85
C GLU A 181 -10.54 14.71 27.21
N CYS A 182 -11.49 15.17 28.03
CA CYS A 182 -12.17 16.45 27.94
C CYS A 182 -12.09 17.09 29.32
#